data_AF-A0A9D7X3R9-F1
#
_entry.id   AF-A0A9D7X3R9-F1
#
_cell.length_a   1.000
_cell.length_b   1.000
_cell.length_c   1.000
_cell.angle_alpha   90.00
_cell.angle_beta   90.00
_cell.angle_gamma   90.00
#
_symmetry.space_group_name_H-M   'P 1'
#
loop_
_entity.id
_entity.type
_entity.pdbx_description
1 polymer ?
#
loop_
_entity_poly.entity_id
_entity_poly.type
_entity_poly.pdbx_seq_one_letter_code
_entity_poly.pdbx_strand_id
1 'polypeptide(L)'
;MLFPALIMLAQIGIEVFVPDRYMADLHSETGPHEYLQALILCPAVFLALRLITIAPSVAIKLWGGLALCGSIYVLGEELSWGQHWFE
;
A
#
# COMPACT_ATOMS: atom_id res chain seq x y z
N MET A 1 11.07 0.14 -11.06
CA MET A 1 10.39 -1.17 -10.96
C MET A 1 10.77 -1.95 -9.70
N LEU A 2 12.01 -1.90 -9.20
CA LEU A 2 12.41 -2.67 -8.00
C LEU A 2 11.93 -2.07 -6.66
N PHE A 3 11.52 -0.80 -6.66
CA PHE A 3 11.19 -0.08 -5.44
C PHE A 3 10.13 -0.76 -4.54
N PRO A 4 8.99 -1.26 -5.06
CA PRO A 4 8.03 -1.99 -4.23
C PRO A 4 8.60 -3.27 -3.64
N ALA A 5 9.38 -4.02 -4.43
CA ALA A 5 10.00 -5.26 -3.98
C ALA A 5 11.05 -5.01 -2.88
N LEU A 6 11.83 -3.92 -2.99
CA LEU A 6 12.79 -3.53 -1.96
C LEU A 6 12.11 -3.16 -0.65
N ILE A 7 10.94 -2.49 -0.70
CA ILE A 7 10.22 -2.17 0.54
C ILE A 7 9.58 -3.42 1.15
N MET A 8 9.02 -4.32 0.35
CA MET A 8 8.57 -5.62 0.89
C MET A 8 9.70 -6.35 1.60
N LEU A 9 10.89 -6.41 1.00
CA LEU A 9 12.06 -7.03 1.64
C LEU A 9 12.47 -6.29 2.93
N ALA A 10 12.35 -4.96 2.96
CA ALA A 10 12.63 -4.18 4.15
C ALA A 10 11.60 -4.45 5.26
N GLN A 11 10.30 -4.54 4.95
CA GLN A 11 9.25 -4.89 5.91
C GLN A 11 9.45 -6.29 6.49
N ILE A 12 9.73 -7.28 5.64
CA ILE A 12 10.08 -8.64 6.08
C ILE A 12 11.31 -8.59 7.00
N GLY A 13 12.32 -7.80 6.65
CA GLY A 13 13.49 -7.61 7.51
C GLY A 13 13.13 -7.03 8.88
N ILE A 14 12.32 -5.98 8.92
CA ILE A 14 11.87 -5.36 10.18
C ILE A 14 11.12 -6.39 11.03
N GLU A 15 10.19 -7.15 10.44
CA GLU A 15 9.42 -8.17 11.16
C GLU A 15 10.31 -9.30 11.71
N VAL A 16 11.35 -9.71 10.99
CA VAL A 16 12.27 -10.75 11.46
C VAL A 16 13.18 -10.26 12.60
N PHE A 17 13.56 -8.98 12.60
CA PHE A 17 14.54 -8.44 13.57
C PHE A 17 13.92 -7.66 14.73
N VAL A 18 12.64 -7.27 14.66
CA VAL A 18 11.99 -6.53 15.75
C VAL A 18 11.77 -7.47 16.94
N PRO A 19 12.14 -7.07 18.16
CA PRO A 19 11.87 -7.87 19.36
C PRO A 19 10.36 -8.08 19.57
N ASP A 20 9.94 -9.29 19.99
CA ASP A 20 8.53 -9.68 20.20
C ASP A 20 7.71 -8.67 21.01
N ARG A 21 8.34 -8.01 21.99
CA ARG A 21 7.69 -6.99 22.85
C ARG A 21 7.15 -5.78 22.08
N TYR A 22 7.68 -5.50 20.89
CA TYR A 22 7.25 -4.39 20.04
C TYR A 22 6.41 -4.86 18.85
N MET A 23 6.19 -6.17 18.71
CA MET A 23 5.45 -6.71 17.57
C MET A 23 3.98 -6.29 17.61
N ALA A 24 3.40 -6.18 18.81
CA ALA A 24 2.05 -5.68 18.99
C ALA A 24 1.91 -4.21 18.55
N ASP A 25 2.90 -3.36 18.88
CA ASP A 25 2.89 -1.96 18.45
C ASP A 25 3.14 -1.84 16.94
N LEU A 26 4.00 -2.68 16.38
CA LEU A 26 4.31 -2.72 14.95
C LEU A 26 3.06 -3.06 14.11
N HIS A 27 2.25 -4.01 14.59
CA HIS A 27 1.03 -4.50 13.93
C HIS A 27 -0.27 -3.86 14.48
N SER A 28 -0.17 -2.76 15.23
CA SER A 28 -1.36 -2.03 15.66
C SER A 28 -2.06 -1.35 14.47
N GLU A 29 -3.36 -1.05 14.60
CA GLU A 29 -4.19 -0.35 13.59
C GLU A 29 -3.75 1.11 13.29
N THR A 30 -2.71 1.57 13.98
CA THR A 30 -2.00 2.84 13.68
C THR A 30 -0.50 2.61 13.71
N GLY A 31 -0.10 1.38 13.43
CA GLY A 31 1.25 0.91 13.52
C GLY A 31 2.13 1.50 12.42
N PRO A 32 3.45 1.54 12.65
CA PRO A 32 4.39 1.91 11.60
C PRO A 32 4.26 1.08 10.32
N HIS A 33 3.77 -0.16 10.43
CA HIS A 33 3.60 -1.06 9.29
C HIS A 33 2.50 -0.58 8.33
N GLU A 34 1.33 -0.21 8.86
CA GLU A 34 0.19 0.26 8.07
C GLU A 34 0.48 1.62 7.43
N TYR A 35 1.08 2.55 8.18
CA TYR A 35 1.49 3.85 7.61
C TYR A 35 2.49 3.70 6.47
N LEU A 36 3.41 2.74 6.56
CA LEU A 36 4.37 2.47 5.50
C LEU A 36 3.66 1.89 4.26
N GLN A 37 2.71 0.97 4.44
CA GLN A 37 1.90 0.44 3.34
C GLN A 37 1.08 1.54 2.67
N ALA A 38 0.40 2.38 3.45
CA ALA A 38 -0.37 3.53 2.95
C ALA A 38 0.51 4.52 2.16
N LEU A 39 1.70 4.84 2.66
CA LEU A 39 2.65 5.74 2.01
C LEU A 39 3.09 5.20 0.62
N ILE A 40 3.23 3.89 0.47
CA ILE A 40 3.62 3.24 -0.79
C ILE A 40 2.45 3.08 -1.75
N LEU A 41 1.25 2.85 -1.22
CA LEU A 41 0.04 2.74 -2.03
C LEU A 41 -0.36 4.07 -2.66
N CYS A 42 -0.10 5.20 -1.99
CA CYS A 42 -0.32 6.54 -2.55
C CYS A 42 0.25 6.72 -3.98
N PRO A 43 1.56 6.56 -4.24
CA PRO A 43 2.11 6.65 -5.59
C PRO A 43 1.62 5.53 -6.52
N ALA A 44 1.27 4.35 -6.00
CA ALA A 44 0.72 3.26 -6.81
C ALA A 44 -0.64 3.63 -7.44
N VAL A 45 -1.50 4.34 -6.71
CA VAL A 45 -2.76 4.90 -7.23
C VAL A 45 -2.51 5.83 -8.43
N PHE A 46 -1.55 6.76 -8.30
CA PHE A 46 -1.22 7.68 -9.41
C PHE A 46 -0.60 6.95 -10.61
N LEU A 47 0.24 5.94 -10.37
CA LEU A 47 0.83 5.13 -11.44
C LEU A 47 -0.22 4.30 -12.17
N ALA A 48 -1.16 3.69 -11.45
CA ALA A 48 -2.27 2.94 -12.03
C ALA A 48 -3.15 3.87 -12.90
N LEU A 49 -3.48 5.06 -12.39
CA LEU A 49 -4.22 6.06 -13.16
C LEU A 49 -3.46 6.48 -14.43
N ARG A 50 -2.15 6.73 -14.33
CA ARG A 50 -1.31 7.06 -15.48
C ARG A 50 -1.24 5.91 -16.49
N LEU A 51 -1.18 4.66 -16.04
CA LEU A 51 -1.18 3.49 -16.92
C LEU A 51 -2.44 3.44 -17.77
N ILE A 52 -3.62 3.72 -17.19
CA ILE A 52 -4.89 3.74 -17.91
C ILE A 52 -4.90 4.80 -19.01
N THR A 53 -4.29 5.97 -18.77
CA THR A 53 -4.31 7.08 -19.74
C THR A 53 -3.35 6.87 -20.91
N ILE A 54 -2.20 6.22 -20.67
CA ILE A 54 -1.17 6.03 -21.71
C ILE A 54 -1.23 4.66 -22.40
N ALA A 55 -1.94 3.69 -21.84
CA ALA A 55 -1.97 2.33 -22.38
C ALA A 55 -2.63 2.29 -23.77
N PRO A 56 -2.04 1.59 -24.76
CA PRO A 56 -2.57 1.54 -26.11
C PRO A 56 -3.76 0.58 -26.26
N SER A 57 -3.88 -0.44 -25.40
CA SER A 57 -4.90 -1.49 -25.53
C SER A 57 -5.96 -1.41 -24.42
N VAL A 58 -7.20 -1.74 -24.77
CA VAL A 58 -8.32 -1.79 -23.82
C VAL A 58 -8.05 -2.80 -22.70
N ALA A 59 -7.43 -3.94 -23.02
CA ALA A 59 -7.07 -4.94 -22.02
C ALA A 59 -6.15 -4.38 -20.94
N ILE A 60 -5.09 -3.65 -21.32
CA ILE A 60 -4.17 -3.04 -20.34
C ILE A 60 -4.87 -1.94 -19.54
N LYS A 61 -5.79 -1.18 -20.16
CA LYS A 61 -6.60 -0.18 -19.44
C LYS A 61 -7.50 -0.84 -18.40
N LEU A 62 -8.14 -1.97 -18.72
CA LEU A 62 -8.95 -2.74 -17.77
C LEU A 62 -8.11 -3.26 -16.61
N TRP A 63 -6.92 -3.80 -16.89
CA TRP A 63 -5.96 -4.20 -15.86
C TRP A 63 -5.52 -3.02 -14.99
N GLY A 64 -5.22 -1.88 -15.60
CA GLY A 64 -4.90 -0.65 -14.87
C GLY A 64 -6.07 -0.18 -14.01
N GLY A 65 -7.31 -0.31 -14.48
CA GLY A 65 -8.52 -0.02 -13.73
C GLY A 65 -8.69 -0.93 -12.51
N LEU A 66 -8.49 -2.24 -12.66
CA LEU A 66 -8.50 -3.17 -11.54
C LEU A 66 -7.40 -2.86 -10.52
N ALA A 67 -6.18 -2.57 -11.00
CA ALA A 67 -5.08 -2.17 -10.14
C ALA A 67 -5.37 -0.86 -9.39
N LEU A 68 -6.02 0.11 -10.06
CA LEU A 68 -6.45 1.36 -9.43
C LEU A 68 -7.48 1.11 -8.33
N CYS A 69 -8.54 0.34 -8.62
CA CYS A 69 -9.57 0.00 -7.64
C CYS A 69 -8.99 -0.76 -6.45
N GLY A 70 -8.15 -1.76 -6.69
CA GLY A 70 -7.48 -2.53 -5.63
C GLY A 70 -6.57 -1.65 -4.78
N SER A 71 -5.78 -0.77 -5.39
CA SER A 71 -4.88 0.12 -4.66
C SER A 71 -5.64 1.14 -3.80
N ILE A 72 -6.76 1.67 -4.29
CA ILE A 72 -7.64 2.57 -3.52
C ILE A 72 -8.29 1.83 -2.36
N TYR A 73 -8.78 0.62 -2.59
CA TYR A 73 -9.40 -0.20 -1.55
C TYR A 73 -8.41 -0.48 -0.41
N VAL A 74 -7.21 -1.01 -0.73
CA VAL A 74 -6.20 -1.29 0.29
C VAL A 74 -5.73 0.00 0.96
N LEU A 75 -5.49 1.09 0.22
CA LEU A 75 -5.13 2.37 0.82
C LEU A 75 -6.21 2.89 1.78
N GLY A 76 -7.49 2.65 1.45
CA GLY A 76 -8.62 2.95 2.32
C GLY A 76 -8.53 2.16 3.62
N GLU A 77 -8.38 0.84 3.54
CA GLU A 77 -8.24 -0.04 4.72
C GLU A 77 -7.04 0.35 5.60
N GLU A 78 -5.86 0.62 5.04
CA GLU A 78 -4.65 1.00 5.78
C GLU A 78 -4.70 2.41 6.40
N LEU A 79 -5.64 3.25 5.93
CA LEU A 79 -5.96 4.55 6.54
C LEU A 79 -7.25 4.46 7.36
N SER A 80 -7.77 3.25 7.56
CA SER A 80 -9.03 2.91 8.23
C SER A 80 -10.21 3.72 7.72
N TRP A 81 -10.24 4.05 6.43
CA TRP A 81 -11.21 4.98 5.81
C TRP A 81 -11.33 6.33 6.52
N GLY A 82 -10.30 6.72 7.27
CA GLY A 82 -10.32 7.90 8.12
C GLY A 82 -11.01 7.71 9.48
N GLN A 83 -11.23 6.48 9.95
CA GLN A 83 -11.69 6.19 11.32
C GLN A 83 -10.74 6.81 12.36
N HIS A 84 -9.45 6.97 12.03
CA HIS A 84 -8.45 7.66 12.85
C HIS A 84 -8.78 9.14 13.15
N TRP A 85 -9.71 9.77 12.41
CA TRP A 85 -10.15 11.16 12.63
C TRP A 85 -11.40 11.27 13.52
N PHE A 86 -12.11 10.16 13.73
CA PHE A 86 -13.40 10.12 14.44
C PHE A 86 -13.36 9.33 15.74
N GLU A 87 -12.19 8.85 16.16
CA GLU A 87 -11.90 8.30 17.49
C GLU A 87 -11.36 9.35 18.47
#